data_AF-A0A382GXQ4-F1
#
_entry.id   AF-A0A382GXQ4-F1
#
_cell.length_a   1.000
_cell.length_b   1.000
_cell.length_c   1.000
_cell.angle_alpha   90.00
_cell.angle_beta   90.00
_cell.angle_gamma   90.00
#
_symmetry.space_group_name_H-M   'P 1'
#
loop_
_entity.id
_entity.type
_entity.pdbx_description
1 polymer ?
#
loop_
_entity_poly.entity_id
_entity_poly.type
_entity_poly.pdbx_seq_one_letter_code
_entity_poly.pdbx_strand_id
1 'polypeptide(L)'
;VISFEDIRSFTLIRPSASYSLREKESCGESLTKLPLGAGEGRGEGERKQPMQRFWQVALAGCLLFVPLGQAGFAQNTGANETRKAIEQGAQFLYKNQNPAGWWSSSELPALTALALVALEMADVAKLDAKYGSERRRALDFIAGSAKPNGSIHRGVLVNYNTSCSLMALSLADEPRFRPLIVKARAYIAASQIDLGEKGKWDNPHDGGVGYNSKYDHSDMNNTLMAVEAMRMSELFLRRPDKPDQPLESDLD
;
A
#
# COMPACT_ATOMS: atom_id res chain seq x y z
N VAL A 1 -16.03 8.51 24.61
CA VAL A 1 -16.62 7.17 24.82
C VAL A 1 -17.33 6.80 23.53
N ILE A 2 -16.65 6.05 22.66
CA ILE A 2 -17.14 5.62 21.35
C ILE A 2 -17.53 4.15 21.51
N SER A 3 -18.79 3.83 21.19
CA SER A 3 -19.38 2.50 21.30
C SER A 3 -18.87 1.58 20.20
N PHE A 4 -18.73 0.29 20.52
CA PHE A 4 -18.03 -0.75 19.75
C PHE A 4 -18.91 -1.42 18.66
N GLU A 5 -19.91 -0.72 18.11
CA GLU A 5 -20.97 -1.35 17.28
C GLU A 5 -21.00 -1.02 15.78
N ASP A 6 -20.21 -0.08 15.26
CA ASP A 6 -20.33 0.36 13.85
C ASP A 6 -19.33 -0.24 12.84
N ILE A 7 -18.74 -1.40 13.13
CA ILE A 7 -18.01 -2.20 12.12
C ILE A 7 -18.90 -3.37 11.68
N ARG A 8 -19.86 -3.12 10.77
CA ARG A 8 -20.67 -4.18 10.14
C ARG A 8 -21.01 -3.87 8.68
N SER A 9 -20.20 -4.41 7.75
CA SER A 9 -20.64 -5.18 6.56
C SER A 9 -19.52 -5.35 5.54
N PHE A 10 -18.66 -6.34 5.80
CA PHE A 10 -17.78 -6.98 4.81
C PHE A 10 -18.15 -8.47 4.87
N THR A 11 -18.83 -8.99 3.85
CA THR A 11 -19.29 -10.39 3.87
C THR A 11 -18.19 -11.28 3.31
N LEU A 12 -17.19 -11.57 4.15
CA LEU A 12 -16.50 -12.85 4.10
C LEU A 12 -17.43 -13.90 4.71
N ILE A 13 -17.44 -15.11 4.17
CA ILE A 13 -18.18 -16.27 4.68
C ILE A 13 -18.01 -16.32 6.21
N ARG A 14 -19.12 -16.16 6.96
CA ARG A 14 -19.09 -16.02 8.43
C ARG A 14 -18.72 -17.36 9.10
N PRO A 15 -17.71 -17.43 9.97
CA PRO A 15 -17.67 -18.43 11.02
C PRO A 15 -18.43 -17.90 12.27
N SER A 16 -19.30 -18.73 12.81
CA SER A 16 -19.93 -18.53 14.11
C SER A 16 -19.00 -18.99 15.23
N ALA A 17 -18.27 -18.07 15.87
CA ALA A 17 -17.81 -18.20 17.26
C ALA A 17 -17.13 -16.91 17.73
N SER A 18 -17.70 -16.29 18.76
CA SER A 18 -17.17 -15.15 19.49
C SER A 18 -15.96 -15.52 20.34
N TYR A 19 -14.82 -14.84 20.17
CA TYR A 19 -13.75 -14.80 21.17
C TYR A 19 -13.49 -13.35 21.60
N SER A 20 -13.73 -13.09 22.89
CA SER A 20 -13.53 -11.82 23.58
C SER A 20 -12.08 -11.75 24.09
N LEU A 21 -11.29 -10.79 23.62
CA LEU A 21 -10.01 -10.45 24.25
C LEU A 21 -10.26 -9.45 25.38
N ARG A 22 -10.14 -9.91 26.62
CA ARG A 22 -10.10 -9.08 27.82
C ARG A 22 -8.63 -8.89 28.20
N GLU A 23 -8.17 -7.65 28.18
CA GLU A 23 -6.85 -7.25 28.72
C GLU A 23 -6.74 -7.66 30.19
N LYS A 24 -5.61 -8.29 30.54
CA LYS A 24 -5.11 -8.35 31.90
C LYS A 24 -3.65 -7.91 31.88
N GLU A 25 -3.40 -6.71 32.36
CA GLU A 25 -2.13 -6.36 32.96
C GLU A 25 -1.97 -7.16 34.27
N SER A 26 -0.84 -7.84 34.47
CA SER A 26 -0.08 -7.80 35.73
C SER A 26 1.20 -8.66 35.66
N CYS A 27 2.29 -8.04 36.12
CA CYS A 27 3.43 -8.62 36.85
C CYS A 27 4.49 -9.44 36.09
N GLY A 28 5.58 -8.73 35.74
CA GLY A 28 6.96 -9.05 36.12
C GLY A 28 7.44 -10.50 36.02
N GLU A 29 8.18 -10.81 34.96
CA GLU A 29 9.29 -11.76 35.02
C GLU A 29 10.34 -11.42 33.96
N SER A 30 11.60 -11.45 34.40
CA SER A 30 12.80 -10.99 33.71
C SER A 30 13.21 -11.96 32.59
N LEU A 31 13.40 -11.45 31.36
CA LEU A 31 13.94 -12.21 30.24
C LEU A 31 15.42 -12.58 30.48
N THR A 32 15.66 -13.87 30.72
CA THR A 32 16.98 -14.50 30.84
C THR A 32 17.72 -14.47 29.49
N LYS A 33 18.94 -13.91 29.51
CA LYS A 33 19.89 -13.90 28.38
C LYS A 33 20.54 -15.28 28.21
N LEU A 34 20.60 -15.77 26.97
CA LEU A 34 21.44 -16.92 26.57
C LEU A 34 22.94 -16.52 26.55
N PRO A 35 23.87 -17.41 26.95
CA PRO A 35 25.28 -17.06 27.12
C PRO A 35 26.09 -17.22 25.82
N LEU A 36 26.99 -16.28 25.57
CA LEU A 36 28.12 -16.41 24.63
C LEU A 36 29.37 -16.82 25.42
N GLY A 37 30.10 -17.80 24.90
CA GLY A 37 31.24 -18.46 25.55
C GLY A 37 32.46 -17.56 25.75
N ALA A 38 33.12 -17.76 26.88
CA ALA A 38 34.35 -17.11 27.30
C ALA A 38 35.60 -17.85 26.79
N GLY A 39 36.65 -17.09 26.46
CA GLY A 39 38.06 -17.46 26.65
C GLY A 39 38.72 -16.25 27.31
N GLU A 40 38.96 -16.24 28.63
CA GLU A 40 40.11 -16.85 29.33
C GLU A 40 41.41 -16.09 28.99
N GLY A 41 41.77 -15.06 29.76
CA GLY A 41 42.57 -15.12 31.01
C GLY A 41 43.86 -14.30 30.76
N ARG A 42 44.60 -13.68 31.68
CA ARG A 42 44.72 -13.75 33.13
C ARG A 42 45.83 -12.76 33.56
N GLY A 43 45.78 -12.24 34.79
CA GLY A 43 46.91 -11.64 35.52
C GLY A 43 46.89 -10.11 35.59
N GLU A 44 46.28 -9.45 36.60
CA GLU A 44 46.74 -9.21 37.99
C GLU A 44 48.12 -8.52 38.12
N GLY A 45 48.12 -7.38 38.83
CA GLY A 45 49.35 -6.71 39.26
C GLY A 45 49.14 -5.26 39.71
N GLU A 46 48.62 -5.07 40.93
CA GLU A 46 48.60 -3.79 41.65
C GLU A 46 50.01 -3.16 41.77
N ARG A 47 50.12 -1.82 41.84
CA ARG A 47 50.32 -1.07 43.11
C ARG A 47 50.97 0.33 42.88
N LYS A 48 50.43 1.32 43.61
CA LYS A 48 51.01 2.59 44.11
C LYS A 48 50.85 3.88 43.28
N GLN A 49 49.89 4.70 43.72
CA GLN A 49 49.91 6.17 43.73
C GLN A 49 51.10 6.71 44.58
N PRO A 50 51.61 7.96 44.40
CA PRO A 50 50.81 9.18 44.60
C PRO A 50 51.09 10.39 43.68
N MET A 51 50.13 11.31 43.73
CA MET A 51 50.17 12.71 43.28
C MET A 51 51.54 13.38 43.39
N GLN A 52 51.93 14.15 42.36
CA GLN A 52 52.14 15.61 42.49
C GLN A 52 52.67 16.23 41.19
N ARG A 53 51.86 17.16 40.66
CA ARG A 53 52.22 18.44 40.03
C ARG A 53 53.06 18.47 38.74
N PHE A 54 52.63 19.39 37.87
CA PHE A 54 53.27 19.88 36.65
C PHE A 54 53.18 18.83 35.52
N TRP A 55 52.44 19.04 34.44
CA TRP A 55 52.60 20.12 33.48
C TRP A 55 51.26 20.52 32.87
N GLN A 56 50.89 21.79 33.02
CA GLN A 56 50.06 22.46 32.03
C GLN A 56 50.94 22.82 30.83
N VAL A 57 50.38 22.73 29.63
CA VAL A 57 50.37 23.72 28.53
C VAL A 57 50.25 22.94 27.20
N ALA A 58 49.02 22.64 26.79
CA ALA A 58 48.61 22.44 25.38
C ALA A 58 47.11 22.12 25.25
N LEU A 59 46.23 22.82 25.96
CA LEU A 59 44.77 22.61 25.83
C LEU A 59 43.98 23.92 25.94
N ALA A 60 44.53 25.00 25.36
CA ALA A 60 43.89 26.31 25.27
C ALA A 60 43.97 26.91 23.86
N GLY A 61 43.96 26.05 22.81
CA GLY A 61 44.12 26.47 21.42
C GLY A 61 43.07 25.93 20.42
N CYS A 62 42.08 25.16 20.87
CA CYS A 62 41.07 24.55 19.98
C CYS A 62 39.62 24.85 20.41
N LEU A 63 39.36 26.02 21.00
CA LEU A 63 38.01 26.44 21.42
C LEU A 63 37.56 27.77 20.83
N LEU A 64 38.15 28.25 19.72
CA LEU A 64 37.75 29.51 19.07
C LEU A 64 37.35 29.41 17.59
N PHE A 65 37.08 28.21 17.09
CA PHE A 65 36.39 28.03 15.80
C PHE A 65 35.32 26.93 15.89
N VAL A 66 34.38 27.10 16.82
CA VAL A 66 33.05 26.52 16.61
C VAL A 66 32.28 27.56 15.79
N PRO A 67 31.94 27.31 14.51
CA PRO A 67 30.97 28.15 13.86
C PRO A 67 29.66 28.03 14.65
N LEU A 68 29.28 29.13 15.30
CA LEU A 68 27.92 29.43 15.73
C LEU A 68 27.03 29.43 14.47
N GLY A 69 26.66 28.25 14.01
CA GLY A 69 26.13 28.12 12.66
C GLY A 69 25.60 26.75 12.31
N GLN A 70 25.08 25.98 13.26
CA GLN A 70 24.16 24.87 12.97
C GLN A 70 23.07 24.72 14.04
N ALA A 71 22.47 25.84 14.46
CA ALA A 71 21.09 25.84 14.95
C ALA A 71 20.17 26.08 13.74
N GLY A 72 20.06 25.07 12.88
CA GLY A 72 19.30 25.14 11.63
C GLY A 72 18.81 23.78 11.14
N PHE A 73 18.75 22.77 12.01
CA PHE A 73 18.10 21.50 11.71
C PHE A 73 16.70 21.51 12.29
N ALA A 74 15.78 22.06 11.49
CA ALA A 74 14.33 21.81 11.45
C ALA A 74 13.57 23.07 10.97
N GLN A 75 13.91 23.57 9.78
CA GLN A 75 12.90 24.31 9.01
C GLN A 75 12.18 23.31 8.09
N ASN A 76 10.86 23.44 8.00
CA ASN A 76 9.88 22.70 7.17
C ASN A 76 10.25 22.63 5.66
N THR A 77 11.41 22.07 5.33
CA THR A 77 11.96 21.97 3.96
C THR A 77 11.62 20.61 3.34
N GLY A 78 11.59 19.54 4.14
CA GLY A 78 11.29 18.19 3.66
C GLY A 78 9.92 18.05 2.98
N ALA A 79 8.88 18.70 3.51
CA ALA A 79 7.53 18.68 2.91
C ALA A 79 7.51 19.36 1.53
N ASN A 80 8.21 20.49 1.39
CA ASN A 80 8.29 21.22 0.12
C ASN A 80 9.12 20.48 -0.93
N GLU A 81 10.23 19.85 -0.55
CA GLU A 81 11.02 19.03 -1.46
C GLU A 81 10.28 17.74 -1.87
N THR A 82 9.53 17.12 -0.95
CA THR A 82 8.67 15.97 -1.26
C THR A 82 7.58 16.35 -2.28
N ARG A 83 6.90 17.47 -2.07
CA ARG A 83 5.88 18.00 -2.99
C ARG A 83 6.45 18.25 -4.38
N LYS A 84 7.63 18.86 -4.48
CA LYS A 84 8.33 19.06 -5.76
C LYS A 84 8.68 17.74 -6.44
N ALA A 85 9.15 16.74 -5.70
CA ALA A 85 9.45 15.42 -6.25
C ALA A 85 8.20 14.73 -6.81
N ILE A 86 7.06 14.81 -6.12
CA ILE A 86 5.77 14.30 -6.61
C ILE A 86 5.36 15.01 -7.90
N GLU A 87 5.45 16.33 -7.95
CA GLU A 87 5.14 17.10 -9.16
C GLU A 87 6.04 16.75 -10.35
N GLN A 88 7.34 16.55 -10.10
CA GLN A 88 8.28 16.12 -11.12
C GLN A 88 7.95 14.71 -11.63
N GLY A 89 7.59 13.78 -10.74
CA GLY A 89 7.13 12.44 -11.09
C GLY A 89 5.87 12.46 -11.94
N ALA A 90 4.86 13.24 -11.55
CA ALA A 90 3.63 13.41 -12.33
C ALA A 90 3.91 14.02 -13.71
N GLN A 91 4.75 15.05 -13.79
CA GLN A 91 5.18 15.63 -15.08
C GLN A 91 5.90 14.60 -15.96
N PHE A 92 6.75 13.77 -15.36
CA PHE A 92 7.43 12.70 -16.09
C PHE A 92 6.42 11.70 -16.66
N LEU A 93 5.46 11.22 -15.85
CA LEU A 93 4.42 10.32 -16.34
C LEU A 93 3.67 10.94 -17.52
N TYR A 94 3.15 12.16 -17.38
CA TYR A 94 2.42 12.82 -18.48
C TYR A 94 3.24 12.95 -19.76
N LYS A 95 4.51 13.35 -19.66
CA LYS A 95 5.38 13.54 -20.84
C LYS A 95 5.80 12.24 -21.53
N ASN A 96 5.70 11.11 -20.84
CA ASN A 96 6.17 9.81 -21.33
C ASN A 96 5.02 8.82 -21.57
N GLN A 97 3.77 9.30 -21.62
CA GLN A 97 2.66 8.47 -22.06
C GLN A 97 2.81 8.14 -23.54
N ASN A 98 2.56 6.89 -23.92
CA ASN A 98 2.44 6.54 -25.32
C ASN A 98 1.22 7.29 -25.94
N PRO A 99 1.29 7.77 -27.20
CA PRO A 99 0.16 8.42 -27.85
C PRO A 99 -1.15 7.60 -27.86
N ALA A 100 -1.04 6.26 -27.82
CA ALA A 100 -2.18 5.35 -27.71
C ALA A 100 -2.75 5.22 -26.27
N GLY A 101 -2.27 6.02 -25.32
CA GLY A 101 -2.86 6.16 -23.97
C GLY A 101 -2.24 5.31 -22.87
N TRP A 102 -1.26 4.46 -23.16
CA TRP A 102 -0.68 3.55 -22.18
C TRP A 102 0.73 3.94 -21.72
N TRP A 103 1.14 3.44 -20.56
CA TRP A 103 2.51 3.47 -20.08
C TRP A 103 3.13 2.07 -20.07
N SER A 104 4.43 2.01 -20.35
CA SER A 104 5.27 0.81 -20.33
C SER A 104 4.92 -0.26 -21.38
N SER A 105 3.75 -0.90 -21.31
CA SER A 105 3.36 -1.98 -22.21
C SER A 105 1.88 -1.91 -22.60
N SER A 106 1.61 -2.04 -23.91
CA SER A 106 0.24 -2.15 -24.43
C SER A 106 -0.46 -3.43 -24.01
N GLU A 107 0.27 -4.46 -23.57
CA GLU A 107 -0.29 -5.77 -23.22
C GLU A 107 -0.65 -5.90 -21.73
N LEU A 108 -0.23 -4.93 -20.90
CA LEU A 108 -0.39 -4.96 -19.46
C LEU A 108 -1.10 -3.68 -18.95
N PRO A 109 -2.44 -3.62 -19.04
CA PRO A 109 -3.24 -2.53 -18.49
C PRO A 109 -2.90 -2.15 -17.04
N ALA A 110 -2.46 -3.12 -16.21
CA ALA A 110 -2.00 -2.88 -14.85
C ALA A 110 -0.96 -1.76 -14.74
N LEU A 111 0.00 -1.70 -15.66
CA LEU A 111 1.08 -0.71 -15.61
C LEU A 111 0.56 0.70 -15.88
N THR A 112 -0.40 0.83 -16.80
CA THR A 112 -1.11 2.08 -17.06
C THR A 112 -1.98 2.46 -15.86
N ALA A 113 -2.64 1.47 -15.26
CA ALA A 113 -3.48 1.68 -14.08
C ALA A 113 -2.68 2.14 -12.86
N LEU A 114 -1.51 1.54 -12.58
CA LEU A 114 -0.63 1.98 -11.49
C LEU A 114 -0.15 3.42 -11.69
N ALA A 115 0.18 3.80 -12.93
CA ALA A 115 0.53 5.19 -13.24
C ALA A 115 -0.64 6.14 -12.97
N LEU A 116 -1.87 5.75 -13.34
CA LEU A 116 -3.06 6.54 -13.04
C LEU A 116 -3.35 6.62 -11.53
N VAL A 117 -3.30 5.50 -10.79
CA VAL A 117 -3.46 5.52 -9.33
C VAL A 117 -2.48 6.51 -8.69
N ALA A 118 -1.20 6.48 -9.11
CA ALA A 118 -0.21 7.43 -8.62
C ALA A 118 -0.56 8.89 -8.97
N LEU A 119 -1.04 9.16 -10.19
CA LEU A 119 -1.46 10.50 -10.62
C LEU A 119 -2.68 11.00 -9.85
N GLU A 120 -3.71 10.16 -9.67
CA GLU A 120 -4.92 10.52 -8.91
C GLU A 120 -4.61 10.82 -7.44
N MET A 121 -3.64 10.12 -6.86
CA MET A 121 -3.20 10.35 -5.47
C MET A 121 -2.18 11.49 -5.31
N ALA A 122 -1.60 11.99 -6.41
CA ALA A 122 -0.48 12.92 -6.37
C ALA A 122 -0.86 14.36 -5.99
N ASP A 123 -2.15 14.72 -5.93
CA ASP A 123 -2.63 16.09 -5.65
C ASP A 123 -1.90 17.15 -6.52
N VAL A 124 -2.04 17.02 -7.85
CA VAL A 124 -1.37 17.84 -8.87
C VAL A 124 -2.37 18.53 -9.81
N ALA A 125 -3.45 19.09 -9.27
CA ALA A 125 -4.60 19.60 -10.03
C ALA A 125 -4.25 20.49 -11.24
N LYS A 126 -3.21 21.33 -11.15
CA LYS A 126 -2.75 22.17 -12.27
C LYS A 126 -2.17 21.34 -13.44
N LEU A 127 -1.42 20.28 -13.13
CA LEU A 127 -0.92 19.35 -14.14
C LEU A 127 -2.06 18.51 -14.70
N ASP A 128 -2.96 18.04 -13.85
CA ASP A 128 -4.11 17.24 -14.29
C ASP A 128 -5.01 18.01 -15.25
N ALA A 129 -5.25 19.28 -14.98
CA ALA A 129 -5.98 20.17 -15.89
C ALA A 129 -5.22 20.38 -17.22
N LYS A 130 -3.90 20.54 -17.16
CA LYS A 130 -3.05 20.71 -18.34
C LYS A 130 -3.01 19.45 -19.23
N TYR A 131 -3.00 18.27 -18.63
CA TYR A 131 -2.87 16.97 -19.30
C TYR A 131 -4.16 16.14 -19.25
N GLY A 132 -5.32 16.81 -19.24
CA GLY A 132 -6.61 16.12 -19.17
C GLY A 132 -6.86 15.18 -20.36
N SER A 133 -6.24 15.44 -21.52
CA SER A 133 -6.34 14.57 -22.69
C SER A 133 -5.58 13.24 -22.48
N GLU A 134 -4.40 13.29 -21.87
CA GLU A 134 -3.54 12.16 -21.53
C GLU A 134 -4.24 11.27 -20.51
N ARG A 135 -4.79 11.87 -19.45
CA ARG A 135 -5.58 11.15 -18.44
C ARG A 135 -6.74 10.39 -19.07
N ARG A 136 -7.51 11.08 -19.92
CA ARG A 136 -8.66 10.46 -20.62
C ARG A 136 -8.23 9.28 -21.49
N ARG A 137 -7.16 9.44 -22.28
CA ARG A 137 -6.64 8.33 -23.12
C ARG A 137 -6.22 7.12 -22.30
N ALA A 138 -5.62 7.31 -21.11
CA ALA A 138 -5.26 6.20 -20.23
C ALA A 138 -6.47 5.49 -19.64
N LEU A 139 -7.46 6.25 -19.17
CA LEU A 139 -8.72 5.67 -18.67
C LEU A 139 -9.45 4.91 -19.78
N ASP A 140 -9.49 5.47 -20.99
CA ASP A 140 -10.10 4.82 -22.16
C ASP A 140 -9.32 3.57 -22.59
N PHE A 141 -7.98 3.56 -22.49
CA PHE A 141 -7.15 2.38 -22.76
C PHE A 141 -7.42 1.24 -21.75
N ILE A 142 -7.55 1.57 -20.46
CA ILE A 142 -7.91 0.61 -19.41
C ILE A 142 -9.32 0.06 -19.68
N ALA A 143 -10.31 0.94 -19.84
CA ALA A 143 -11.70 0.54 -20.08
C ALA A 143 -11.85 -0.29 -21.37
N GLY A 144 -11.12 0.06 -22.42
CA GLY A 144 -11.06 -0.70 -23.68
C GLY A 144 -10.39 -2.07 -23.56
N SER A 145 -9.76 -2.38 -22.42
CA SER A 145 -9.18 -3.70 -22.13
C SER A 145 -10.16 -4.62 -21.38
N ALA A 146 -11.39 -4.15 -21.09
CA ALA A 146 -12.42 -4.92 -20.42
C ALA A 146 -12.96 -6.09 -21.27
N LYS A 147 -13.37 -7.16 -20.59
CA LYS A 147 -14.06 -8.32 -21.17
C LYS A 147 -15.54 -8.32 -20.77
N PRO A 148 -16.39 -9.08 -21.49
CA PRO A 148 -17.82 -9.15 -21.18
C PRO A 148 -18.16 -9.55 -19.73
N ASN A 149 -17.32 -10.40 -19.11
CA ASN A 149 -17.46 -10.88 -17.73
C ASN A 149 -16.94 -9.89 -16.67
N GLY A 150 -16.44 -8.71 -17.06
CA GLY A 150 -15.93 -7.70 -16.13
C GLY A 150 -14.43 -7.73 -15.88
N SER A 151 -13.70 -8.78 -16.26
CA SER A 151 -12.25 -8.77 -16.14
C SER A 151 -11.63 -7.71 -17.06
N ILE A 152 -10.47 -7.15 -16.69
CA ILE A 152 -9.78 -6.12 -17.47
C ILE A 152 -8.35 -6.61 -17.72
N HIS A 153 -8.06 -7.04 -18.94
CA HIS A 153 -6.75 -7.59 -19.32
C HIS A 153 -6.61 -7.76 -20.83
N ARG A 154 -5.38 -8.03 -21.28
CA ARG A 154 -5.07 -8.35 -22.69
C ARG A 154 -4.51 -9.75 -22.92
N GLY A 155 -4.56 -10.62 -21.91
CA GLY A 155 -4.39 -12.07 -22.09
C GLY A 155 -3.72 -12.77 -20.92
N VAL A 156 -2.88 -12.07 -20.16
CA VAL A 156 -2.13 -12.63 -19.03
C VAL A 156 -2.39 -11.87 -17.74
N LEU A 157 -2.04 -12.49 -16.61
CA LEU A 157 -2.10 -11.88 -15.27
C LEU A 157 -3.48 -11.24 -15.01
N VAL A 158 -4.55 -12.01 -15.23
CA VAL A 158 -5.92 -11.49 -15.39
C VAL A 158 -6.36 -10.74 -14.14
N ASN A 159 -6.20 -11.35 -12.97
CA ASN A 159 -6.63 -10.74 -11.72
C ASN A 159 -5.77 -9.52 -11.36
N TYR A 160 -4.45 -9.58 -11.56
CA TYR A 160 -3.57 -8.43 -11.34
C TYR A 160 -3.97 -7.21 -12.19
N ASN A 161 -4.17 -7.43 -13.50
CA ASN A 161 -4.63 -6.37 -14.40
C ASN A 161 -6.01 -5.85 -14.01
N THR A 162 -6.93 -6.73 -13.63
CA THR A 162 -8.28 -6.34 -13.24
C THR A 162 -8.27 -5.51 -11.95
N SER A 163 -7.54 -5.94 -10.92
CA SER A 163 -7.42 -5.24 -9.64
C SER A 163 -6.79 -3.87 -9.78
N CYS A 164 -5.63 -3.76 -10.44
CA CYS A 164 -5.00 -2.45 -10.66
C CYS A 164 -5.90 -1.51 -11.47
N SER A 165 -6.54 -2.03 -12.52
CA SER A 165 -7.47 -1.26 -13.35
C SER A 165 -8.69 -0.78 -12.56
N LEU A 166 -9.26 -1.64 -11.71
CA LEU A 166 -10.39 -1.28 -10.86
C LEU A 166 -10.03 -0.17 -9.87
N MET A 167 -8.83 -0.20 -9.27
CA MET A 167 -8.34 0.90 -8.44
C MET A 167 -8.28 2.22 -9.22
N ALA A 168 -7.64 2.22 -10.40
CA ALA A 168 -7.51 3.42 -11.22
C ALA A 168 -8.87 4.01 -11.64
N LEU A 169 -9.79 3.18 -12.11
CA LEU A 169 -11.13 3.60 -12.53
C LEU A 169 -11.96 4.15 -11.35
N SER A 170 -11.80 3.56 -10.15
CA SER A 170 -12.51 4.02 -8.96
C SER A 170 -12.00 5.37 -8.46
N LEU A 171 -10.68 5.60 -8.51
CA LEU A 171 -10.06 6.87 -8.10
C LEU A 171 -10.32 8.01 -9.09
N ALA A 172 -10.47 7.71 -10.38
CA ALA A 172 -10.80 8.72 -11.39
C ALA A 172 -12.17 9.39 -11.15
N ASP A 173 -13.04 8.74 -10.36
CA ASP A 173 -14.35 9.24 -9.94
C ASP A 173 -15.26 9.71 -11.12
N GLU A 174 -15.18 9.02 -12.25
CA GLU A 174 -15.99 9.33 -13.44
C GLU A 174 -17.25 8.44 -13.50
N PRO A 175 -18.48 9.00 -13.48
CA PRO A 175 -19.72 8.22 -13.45
C PRO A 175 -19.87 7.21 -14.60
N ARG A 176 -19.26 7.48 -15.75
CA ARG A 176 -19.31 6.58 -16.93
C ARG A 176 -18.67 5.21 -16.68
N PHE A 177 -17.76 5.09 -15.73
CA PHE A 177 -17.10 3.81 -15.42
C PHE A 177 -17.86 2.97 -14.40
N ARG A 178 -18.92 3.51 -13.77
CA ARG A 178 -19.67 2.78 -12.74
C ARG A 178 -20.12 1.39 -13.16
N PRO A 179 -20.71 1.16 -14.36
CA PRO A 179 -21.10 -0.19 -14.76
C PRO A 179 -19.92 -1.16 -14.90
N LEU A 180 -18.75 -0.67 -15.36
CA LEU A 180 -17.54 -1.48 -15.47
C LEU A 180 -16.95 -1.79 -14.09
N ILE A 181 -16.93 -0.82 -13.18
CA ILE A 181 -16.46 -0.98 -11.79
C ILE A 181 -17.25 -2.08 -11.07
N VAL A 182 -18.59 -2.06 -11.18
CA VAL A 182 -19.44 -3.11 -10.59
C VAL A 182 -19.09 -4.49 -11.15
N LYS A 183 -18.98 -4.63 -12.48
CA LYS A 183 -18.64 -5.91 -13.11
C LYS A 183 -17.24 -6.41 -12.75
N ALA A 184 -16.25 -5.52 -12.71
CA ALA A 184 -14.87 -5.88 -12.35
C ALA A 184 -14.77 -6.32 -10.89
N ARG A 185 -15.51 -5.66 -9.99
CA ARG A 185 -15.61 -6.02 -8.58
C ARG A 185 -16.24 -7.40 -8.39
N ALA A 186 -17.35 -7.68 -9.07
CA ALA A 186 -17.98 -9.00 -9.08
C ALA A 186 -17.05 -10.09 -9.63
N TYR A 187 -16.34 -9.80 -10.74
CA TYR A 187 -15.34 -10.72 -11.28
C TYR A 187 -14.22 -11.05 -10.26
N ILE A 188 -13.68 -10.04 -9.56
CA ILE A 188 -12.63 -10.28 -8.55
C ILE A 188 -13.16 -11.14 -7.41
N ALA A 189 -14.37 -10.85 -6.91
CA ALA A 189 -15.01 -11.64 -5.87
C ALA A 189 -15.19 -13.11 -6.30
N ALA A 190 -15.71 -13.34 -7.51
CA ALA A 190 -15.89 -14.67 -8.07
C ALA A 190 -14.57 -15.39 -8.42
N SER A 191 -13.45 -14.66 -8.51
CA SER A 191 -12.12 -15.22 -8.79
C SER A 191 -11.34 -15.65 -7.54
N GLN A 192 -11.91 -15.46 -6.35
CA GLN A 192 -11.32 -15.96 -5.11
C GLN A 192 -11.21 -17.48 -5.17
N ILE A 193 -10.08 -17.98 -4.68
CA ILE A 193 -9.75 -19.39 -4.67
C ILE A 193 -10.52 -20.10 -3.55
N ASP A 194 -10.99 -21.31 -3.86
CA ASP A 194 -11.66 -22.24 -2.95
C ASP A 194 -11.14 -23.64 -3.31
N LEU A 195 -10.11 -24.10 -2.58
CA LEU A 195 -9.43 -25.38 -2.82
C LEU A 195 -9.95 -26.41 -1.83
N GLY A 196 -10.09 -27.67 -2.25
CA GLY A 196 -10.60 -28.72 -1.38
C GLY A 196 -12.11 -28.90 -1.57
N GLU A 197 -12.86 -28.89 -0.47
CA GLU A 197 -14.31 -29.02 -0.55
C GLU A 197 -14.97 -27.65 -0.74
N LYS A 198 -15.57 -27.44 -1.92
CA LYS A 198 -16.22 -26.17 -2.29
C LYS A 198 -17.15 -25.65 -1.19
N GLY A 199 -16.93 -24.40 -0.78
CA GLY A 199 -17.70 -23.68 0.24
C GLY A 199 -17.31 -24.02 1.68
N LYS A 200 -16.26 -24.82 1.89
CA LYS A 200 -15.65 -25.04 3.21
C LYS A 200 -14.36 -24.24 3.31
N TRP A 201 -14.04 -23.81 4.53
CA TRP A 201 -12.78 -23.15 4.81
C TRP A 201 -11.79 -24.20 5.31
N ASP A 202 -11.29 -25.01 4.37
CA ASP A 202 -10.47 -26.19 4.65
C ASP A 202 -9.05 -26.10 4.04
N ASN A 203 -8.77 -25.04 3.26
CA ASN A 203 -7.46 -24.74 2.75
C ASN A 203 -6.96 -23.35 3.20
N PRO A 204 -5.69 -23.20 3.60
CA PRO A 204 -5.11 -21.90 3.94
C PRO A 204 -5.15 -20.86 2.80
N HIS A 205 -5.38 -21.27 1.56
CA HIS A 205 -5.48 -20.40 0.39
C HIS A 205 -6.91 -19.97 0.06
N ASP A 206 -7.92 -20.45 0.79
CA ASP A 206 -9.32 -20.11 0.55
C ASP A 206 -9.61 -18.63 0.80
N GLY A 207 -10.29 -18.00 -0.15
CA GLY A 207 -10.55 -16.55 -0.19
C GLY A 207 -9.38 -15.74 -0.78
N GLY A 208 -8.22 -16.36 -1.01
CA GLY A 208 -7.08 -15.72 -1.63
C GLY A 208 -7.29 -15.49 -3.14
N VAL A 209 -6.47 -14.63 -3.73
CA VAL A 209 -6.51 -14.33 -5.18
C VAL A 209 -5.11 -14.55 -5.76
N GLY A 210 -5.02 -15.26 -6.88
CA GLY A 210 -3.80 -15.37 -7.69
C GLY A 210 -3.99 -14.80 -9.09
N TYR A 211 -3.08 -15.08 -10.01
CA TYR A 211 -3.09 -14.46 -11.36
C TYR A 211 -4.21 -14.93 -12.31
N ASN A 212 -4.88 -16.05 -12.03
CA ASN A 212 -5.87 -16.68 -12.90
C ASN A 212 -5.38 -16.87 -14.36
N SER A 213 -4.24 -17.56 -14.53
CA SER A 213 -3.57 -17.71 -15.83
C SER A 213 -3.24 -19.15 -16.24
N LYS A 214 -3.04 -20.08 -15.29
CA LYS A 214 -2.62 -21.47 -15.60
C LYS A 214 -3.18 -22.52 -14.65
N TYR A 215 -3.22 -22.23 -13.36
CA TYR A 215 -3.76 -23.12 -12.32
C TYR A 215 -4.28 -22.29 -11.14
N ASP A 216 -5.15 -22.91 -10.35
CA ASP A 216 -5.73 -22.30 -9.17
C ASP A 216 -4.68 -22.24 -8.06
N HIS A 217 -4.38 -21.01 -7.65
CA HIS A 217 -3.46 -20.67 -6.57
C HIS A 217 -3.78 -19.24 -6.13
N SER A 218 -3.45 -18.93 -4.89
CA SER A 218 -3.43 -17.57 -4.36
C SER A 218 -2.01 -17.14 -4.06
N ASP A 219 -1.72 -15.84 -4.16
CA ASP A 219 -0.49 -15.28 -3.64
C ASP A 219 -0.76 -13.95 -2.92
N MET A 220 0.19 -13.54 -2.08
CA MET A 220 0.03 -12.39 -1.21
C MET A 220 -0.13 -11.07 -1.99
N ASN A 221 0.55 -10.91 -3.12
CA ASN A 221 0.51 -9.66 -3.89
C ASN A 221 -0.83 -9.51 -4.62
N ASN A 222 -1.30 -10.56 -5.30
CA ASN A 222 -2.60 -10.51 -5.97
C ASN A 222 -3.75 -10.41 -4.97
N THR A 223 -3.65 -11.09 -3.83
CA THR A 223 -4.63 -10.96 -2.74
C THR A 223 -4.66 -9.51 -2.22
N LEU A 224 -3.51 -8.89 -1.98
CA LEU A 224 -3.45 -7.48 -1.57
C LEU A 224 -4.08 -6.55 -2.61
N MET A 225 -3.69 -6.68 -3.89
CA MET A 225 -4.24 -5.84 -4.95
C MET A 225 -5.74 -6.01 -5.10
N ALA A 226 -6.25 -7.24 -4.96
CA ALA A 226 -7.67 -7.52 -4.97
C ALA A 226 -8.39 -6.81 -3.80
N VAL A 227 -7.89 -6.96 -2.57
CA VAL A 227 -8.50 -6.32 -1.39
C VAL A 227 -8.51 -4.79 -1.52
N GLU A 228 -7.41 -4.18 -1.97
CA GLU A 228 -7.34 -2.73 -2.22
C GLU A 228 -8.34 -2.30 -3.30
N ALA A 229 -8.42 -3.04 -4.41
CA ALA A 229 -9.38 -2.77 -5.47
C ALA A 229 -10.83 -2.88 -4.99
N MET A 230 -11.15 -3.89 -4.18
CA MET A 230 -12.47 -4.05 -3.57
C MET A 230 -12.77 -2.86 -2.65
N ARG A 231 -11.81 -2.40 -1.85
CA ARG A 231 -12.00 -1.28 -0.93
C ARG A 231 -12.18 0.05 -1.65
N MET A 232 -11.34 0.36 -2.63
CA MET A 232 -11.44 1.62 -3.39
C MET A 232 -12.72 1.68 -4.22
N SER A 233 -13.13 0.57 -4.83
CA SER A 233 -14.39 0.51 -5.57
C SER A 233 -15.62 0.60 -4.67
N GLU A 234 -15.59 0.01 -3.47
CA GLU A 234 -16.65 0.18 -2.46
C GLU A 234 -16.85 1.66 -2.12
N LEU A 235 -15.75 2.40 -1.87
CA LEU A 235 -15.79 3.83 -1.56
C LEU A 235 -16.36 4.65 -2.72
N PHE A 236 -16.00 4.35 -3.97
CA PHE A 236 -16.58 5.01 -5.14
C PHE A 236 -18.08 4.69 -5.31
N LEU A 237 -18.47 3.44 -5.06
CA LEU A 237 -19.85 3.00 -5.28
C LEU A 237 -20.82 3.57 -4.24
N ARG A 238 -20.37 3.68 -2.97
CA ARG A 238 -21.08 4.36 -1.89
C ARG A 238 -20.92 5.87 -2.06
N ARG A 239 -21.80 6.47 -2.87
CA ARG A 239 -21.71 7.90 -3.17
C ARG A 239 -21.89 8.74 -1.89
N PRO A 240 -21.31 9.96 -1.83
CA PRO A 240 -21.46 10.87 -0.70
C PRO A 240 -22.92 11.25 -0.38
N ASP A 241 -23.81 11.24 -1.38
CA ASP A 241 -25.23 11.55 -1.20
C ASP A 241 -26.04 10.39 -0.61
N LYS A 242 -25.50 9.16 -0.64
CA LYS A 242 -26.12 7.94 -0.10
C LYS A 242 -25.06 6.98 0.45
N PRO A 243 -24.35 7.36 1.52
CA PRO A 243 -23.23 6.57 2.05
C PRO A 243 -23.68 5.19 2.58
N ASP A 244 -24.93 5.08 3.02
CA ASP A 244 -25.51 3.86 3.61
C ASP A 244 -26.22 2.98 2.58
N GLN A 245 -26.18 3.31 1.29
CA GLN A 245 -26.81 2.47 0.27
C GLN A 245 -26.13 1.09 0.28
N PRO A 246 -26.88 0.00 0.57
CA PRO A 246 -26.33 -1.34 0.45
C PRO A 246 -25.84 -1.55 -0.97
N LEU A 247 -24.59 -1.98 -1.11
CA LEU A 247 -24.14 -2.50 -2.39
C LEU A 247 -24.86 -3.83 -2.61
N GLU A 248 -25.29 -4.08 -3.85
CA GLU A 248 -25.69 -5.42 -4.26
C GLU A 248 -24.56 -6.40 -3.94
N SER A 249 -24.90 -7.67 -3.67
CA SER A 249 -23.88 -8.68 -3.38
C SER A 249 -22.92 -8.75 -4.55
N ASP A 250 -21.62 -8.75 -4.29
CA ASP A 250 -20.63 -8.95 -5.37
C ASP A 250 -20.68 -10.37 -5.94
N LEU A 251 -21.33 -11.27 -5.21
CA LEU A 251 -21.57 -12.66 -5.54
C LEU A 251 -23.09 -12.85 -5.64
N ASP A 252 -23.64 -12.60 -6.83
CA ASP A 252 -24.97 -13.05 -7.23
C ASP A 252 -24.83 -14.14 -8.30
#